data_AF-W2T852-F1
#
_entry.id   AF-W2T852-F1
#
_cell.length_a   1.000
_cell.length_b   1.000
_cell.length_c   1.000
_cell.angle_alpha   90.00
_cell.angle_beta   90.00
_cell.angle_gamma   90.00
#
_symmetry.space_group_name_H-M   'P 1'
#
loop_
_entity.id
_entity.type
_entity.pdbx_description
1 polymer ?
#
loop_
_entity_poly.entity_id
_entity_poly.type
_entity_poly.pdbx_seq_one_letter_code
_entity_poly.pdbx_strand_id
1 'polypeptide(L)'
;MVCRDFFQSNALIAKRSTLNYYSNLFSTQRLVELMEKNYLEYGTNINIAEYKNGVRRTMNGTGRVYSNHLKEHLAVLFYSTTSVLSLPTKIPFQLGRSVQLVNPQTFDDRVWYFCEVLQEMFGCFVGANT
;
A
#
# COMPACT_ATOMS: atom_id res chain seq x y z
N MET A 1 -27.01 -9.03 -14.41
CA MET A 1 -27.62 -7.97 -13.59
C MET A 1 -26.54 -6.99 -13.10
N VAL A 2 -25.51 -7.45 -12.37
CA VAL A 2 -24.43 -6.59 -11.82
C VAL A 2 -23.82 -5.57 -12.81
N CYS A 3 -23.38 -5.97 -14.00
CA CYS A 3 -22.77 -5.01 -14.92
C CYS A 3 -23.75 -3.91 -15.38
N ARG A 4 -25.01 -4.23 -15.63
CA ARG A 4 -26.00 -3.27 -16.13
C ARG A 4 -26.34 -2.20 -15.09
N ASP A 5 -26.41 -2.59 -13.83
CA ASP A 5 -26.94 -1.72 -12.78
C ASP A 5 -25.85 -0.89 -12.08
N PHE A 6 -24.57 -1.31 -12.18
CA PHE A 6 -23.48 -0.70 -11.42
C PHE A 6 -22.31 -0.18 -12.27
N PHE A 7 -21.95 -0.84 -13.37
CA PHE A 7 -20.76 -0.45 -14.13
C PHE A 7 -20.93 0.97 -14.67
N GLN A 8 -19.99 1.86 -14.33
CA GLN A 8 -19.99 3.29 -14.69
C GLN A 8 -21.21 4.11 -14.22
N SER A 9 -22.04 3.58 -13.31
CA SER A 9 -23.27 4.25 -12.85
C SER A 9 -23.39 4.37 -11.33
N ASN A 10 -22.99 3.35 -10.57
CA ASN A 10 -23.20 3.29 -9.12
C ASN A 10 -22.02 2.66 -8.37
N ALA A 11 -21.91 2.95 -7.08
CA ALA A 11 -20.99 2.25 -6.18
C ALA A 11 -21.55 0.87 -5.78
N LEU A 12 -20.71 -0.16 -5.80
CA LEU A 12 -21.04 -1.51 -5.37
C LEU A 12 -20.16 -1.93 -4.19
N ILE A 13 -20.78 -2.27 -3.05
CA ILE A 13 -20.09 -2.85 -1.89
C ILE A 13 -20.39 -4.35 -1.86
N ALA A 14 -19.42 -5.16 -2.30
CA ALA A 14 -19.52 -6.61 -2.26
C ALA A 14 -18.88 -7.18 -0.97
N LYS A 15 -19.67 -7.30 0.11
CA LYS A 15 -19.20 -7.89 1.37
C LYS A 15 -18.89 -9.38 1.20
N ARG A 16 -17.67 -9.80 1.52
CA ARG A 16 -17.28 -11.23 1.55
C ARG A 16 -17.52 -11.79 2.95
N SER A 17 -17.98 -13.04 3.03
CA SER A 17 -18.18 -13.77 4.29
C SER A 17 -16.89 -14.43 4.81
N THR A 18 -15.84 -14.48 4.00
CA THR A 18 -14.57 -15.13 4.32
C THR A 18 -13.44 -14.10 4.46
N LEU A 19 -12.83 -14.03 5.65
CA LEU A 19 -11.74 -13.10 5.94
C LEU A 19 -10.51 -13.34 5.04
N ASN A 20 -10.27 -14.59 4.65
CA ASN A 20 -9.11 -14.99 3.87
C ASN A 20 -9.35 -14.99 2.36
N TYR A 21 -10.44 -14.36 1.88
CA TYR A 21 -10.81 -14.42 0.45
C TYR A 21 -9.68 -13.98 -0.49
N TYR A 22 -8.85 -13.01 -0.09
CA TYR A 22 -7.72 -12.50 -0.88
C TYR A 22 -6.34 -12.82 -0.27
N SER A 23 -6.24 -13.76 0.68
CA SER A 23 -4.99 -14.00 1.44
C SER A 23 -3.82 -14.47 0.54
N ASN A 24 -4.12 -15.04 -0.61
CA ASN A 24 -3.14 -15.51 -1.59
C ASN A 24 -2.75 -14.45 -2.63
N LEU A 25 -3.43 -13.30 -2.70
CA LEU A 25 -3.20 -12.30 -3.75
C LEU A 25 -1.97 -11.42 -3.46
N PHE A 26 -1.97 -10.68 -2.36
CA PHE A 26 -0.86 -9.80 -2.00
C PHE A 26 -0.84 -9.50 -0.49
N SER A 27 0.34 -9.24 0.09
CA SER A 27 0.49 -8.98 1.52
C SER A 27 1.61 -7.98 1.81
N THR A 28 1.62 -7.39 3.01
CA THR A 28 2.72 -6.53 3.46
C THR A 28 4.06 -7.26 3.50
N GLN A 29 4.06 -8.54 3.91
CA GLN A 29 5.27 -9.37 3.86
C GLN A 29 5.77 -9.48 2.42
N ARG A 30 4.87 -9.72 1.45
CA ARG A 30 5.26 -9.79 0.06
C ARG A 30 5.84 -8.48 -0.45
N LEU A 31 5.23 -7.34 -0.12
CA LEU A 31 5.78 -6.03 -0.47
C LEU A 31 7.23 -5.88 -0.02
N VAL A 32 7.54 -6.27 1.22
CA VAL A 32 8.91 -6.24 1.76
C VAL A 32 9.84 -7.15 0.96
N GLU A 33 9.43 -8.38 0.66
CA GLU A 33 10.22 -9.30 -0.19
C GLU A 33 10.52 -8.70 -1.58
N LEU A 34 9.53 -8.06 -2.20
CA LEU A 34 9.70 -7.45 -3.52
C LEU A 34 10.67 -6.26 -3.48
N MET A 35 10.63 -5.46 -2.41
CA MET A 35 11.58 -4.35 -2.22
C MET A 35 13.02 -4.84 -1.99
N GLU A 36 13.18 -5.99 -1.34
CA GLU A 36 14.51 -6.57 -1.09
C GLU A 36 15.10 -7.21 -2.35
N LYS A 37 14.24 -7.86 -3.14
CA LYS A 37 14.64 -8.54 -4.40
C LYS A 37 14.85 -7.60 -5.58
N ASN A 38 14.19 -6.45 -5.59
CA ASN A 38 14.20 -5.52 -6.71
C ASN A 38 14.80 -4.16 -6.33
N TYR A 39 15.18 -3.40 -7.36
CA TYR A 39 15.51 -1.99 -7.21
C TYR A 39 14.24 -1.16 -7.43
N LEU A 40 13.57 -0.78 -6.33
CA LEU A 40 12.36 0.03 -6.37
C LEU A 40 12.65 1.46 -5.91
N GLU A 41 12.19 2.45 -6.65
CA GLU A 41 12.44 3.86 -6.35
C GLU A 41 11.20 4.59 -5.81
N TYR A 42 11.45 5.59 -4.97
CA TYR A 42 10.44 6.57 -4.58
C TYR A 42 9.94 7.34 -5.81
N GLY A 43 8.63 7.58 -5.90
CA GLY A 43 8.00 8.31 -6.99
C GLY A 43 7.76 7.48 -8.25
N THR A 44 8.66 6.53 -8.55
CA THR A 44 8.52 5.62 -9.70
C THR A 44 7.71 4.38 -9.35
N ASN A 45 8.11 3.66 -8.29
CA ASN A 45 7.49 2.40 -7.88
C ASN A 45 6.76 2.53 -6.56
N ILE A 46 7.33 3.27 -5.60
CA ILE A 46 6.79 3.40 -4.25
C ILE A 46 6.42 4.85 -3.97
N ASN A 47 5.21 5.07 -3.45
CA ASN A 47 4.75 6.36 -2.97
C ASN A 47 4.37 6.30 -1.49
N ILE A 48 4.75 7.34 -0.75
CA ILE A 48 4.38 7.53 0.65
C ILE A 48 3.48 8.76 0.74
N ALA A 49 2.31 8.59 1.33
CA ALA A 49 1.35 9.67 1.54
C ALA A 49 0.94 9.79 3.01
N GLU A 50 0.76 11.02 3.44
CA GLU A 50 0.22 11.36 4.76
C GLU A 50 -1.01 12.25 4.58
N TYR A 51 -2.08 11.97 5.32
CA TYR A 51 -3.26 12.80 5.37
C TYR A 51 -3.45 13.33 6.77
N LYS A 52 -3.40 14.65 6.93
CA LYS A 52 -3.57 15.31 8.23
C LYS A 52 -4.40 16.57 8.05
N ASN A 53 -5.43 16.74 8.88
CA ASN A 53 -6.30 17.91 8.88
C ASN A 53 -6.89 18.22 7.48
N GLY A 54 -7.31 17.18 6.75
CA GLY A 54 -7.88 17.32 5.41
C GLY A 54 -6.87 17.59 4.28
N VAL A 55 -5.56 17.63 4.57
CA VAL A 55 -4.52 17.91 3.57
C VAL A 55 -3.68 16.66 3.32
N ARG A 56 -3.50 16.33 2.05
CA ARG A 56 -2.58 15.29 1.57
C ARG A 56 -1.17 15.86 1.44
N ARG A 57 -0.17 15.14 1.95
CA ARG A 57 1.26 15.40 1.71
C ARG A 57 1.94 14.16 1.14
N THR A 58 2.83 14.38 0.18
CA THR A 58 3.73 13.32 -0.33
C THR A 58 5.00 13.34 0.52
N MET A 59 5.39 12.17 1.05
CA MET A 59 6.54 12.00 1.93
C MET A 59 7.59 11.08 1.30
N ASN A 60 7.72 11.14 -0.03
CA ASN A 60 8.69 10.36 -0.78
C ASN A 60 10.11 10.80 -0.44
N GLY A 61 11.01 9.82 -0.26
CA GLY A 61 12.44 10.06 -0.26
C GLY A 61 12.97 10.25 -1.69
N THR A 62 14.27 10.08 -1.86
CA THR A 62 14.93 10.10 -3.17
C THR A 62 15.60 8.76 -3.43
N GLY A 63 15.60 8.31 -4.69
CA GLY A 63 16.22 7.06 -5.11
C GLY A 63 15.57 5.79 -4.54
N ARG A 64 16.38 4.77 -4.29
CA ARG A 64 15.94 3.44 -3.85
C ARG A 64 15.22 3.47 -2.50
N VAL A 65 14.11 2.74 -2.44
CA VAL A 65 13.38 2.46 -1.19
C VAL A 65 13.96 1.21 -0.53
N TYR A 66 14.35 1.32 0.73
CA TYR A 66 14.82 0.21 1.55
C TYR A 66 13.73 -0.24 2.54
N SER A 67 13.69 -1.54 2.87
CA SER A 67 12.64 -2.13 3.71
C SER A 67 12.62 -1.60 5.14
N ASN A 68 13.77 -1.16 5.68
CA ASN A 68 13.87 -0.49 6.98
C ASN A 68 13.15 0.86 6.99
N HIS A 69 13.33 1.70 5.96
CA HIS A 69 12.66 3.00 5.86
C HIS A 69 11.13 2.84 5.75
N LEU A 70 10.67 1.77 5.09
CA LEU A 70 9.23 1.48 5.00
C LEU A 70 8.59 1.30 6.38
N LYS A 71 9.27 0.58 7.28
CA LYS A 71 8.75 0.31 8.64
C LYS A 71 8.58 1.61 9.43
N GLU A 72 9.43 2.60 9.21
CA GLU A 72 9.30 3.93 9.84
C GLU A 72 8.02 4.65 9.40
N HIS A 73 7.59 4.46 8.15
CA HIS A 73 6.34 5.03 7.65
C HIS A 73 5.09 4.26 8.11
N LEU A 74 5.18 2.95 8.24
CA LEU A 74 4.07 2.07 8.65
C LEU A 74 3.85 2.04 10.17
N ALA A 75 4.86 2.37 10.97
CA ALA A 75 4.79 2.22 12.42
C ALA A 75 3.72 3.14 13.05
N VAL A 76 2.78 2.49 13.75
CA VAL A 76 1.63 3.13 14.39
C VAL A 76 1.92 3.54 15.84
N LEU A 77 3.05 3.14 16.44
CA LEU A 77 3.39 3.48 17.82
C LEU A 77 4.90 3.66 17.98
N PHE A 78 5.37 4.92 17.97
CA PHE A 78 6.70 5.26 18.49
C PHE A 78 6.55 5.92 19.87
N TYR A 79 7.44 5.56 20.78
CA TYR A 79 7.71 6.32 22.00
C TYR A 79 8.91 7.23 21.71
N SER A 80 8.74 8.56 21.75
CA SER A 80 9.90 9.45 21.70
C SER A 80 10.59 9.46 23.06
N THR A 81 11.91 9.29 23.08
CA THR A 81 12.73 9.55 24.26
C THR A 81 13.30 10.96 24.11
N THR A 82 12.64 11.95 24.70
CA THR A 82 13.17 13.32 24.74
C THR A 82 13.70 13.60 26.15
N SER A 83 15.02 13.70 26.22
CA SER A 83 15.91 14.26 27.26
C SER A 83 15.88 13.71 28.69
N VAL A 84 17.10 13.51 29.19
CA VAL A 84 17.52 13.49 30.59
C VAL A 84 16.79 14.55 31.42
N LEU A 85 16.35 14.16 32.64
CA LEU A 85 15.77 15.01 33.69
C LEU A 85 14.30 15.44 33.52
N SER A 86 13.37 14.49 33.33
CA SER A 86 11.99 14.54 33.88
C SER A 86 11.26 13.23 33.59
N LEU A 87 10.29 12.85 34.43
CA LEU A 87 9.52 11.61 34.36
C LEU A 87 9.13 11.25 32.90
N PRO A 88 9.32 10.00 32.43
CA PRO A 88 9.03 9.64 31.05
C PRO A 88 7.55 9.83 30.75
N THR A 89 7.23 10.93 30.07
CA THR A 89 5.88 11.17 29.56
C THR A 89 5.77 10.35 28.27
N LYS A 90 5.25 9.12 28.38
CA LYS A 90 5.01 8.25 27.22
C LYS A 90 3.89 8.86 26.38
N ILE A 91 4.23 9.66 25.38
CA ILE A 91 3.25 10.17 24.40
C ILE A 91 3.28 9.22 23.19
N PRO A 92 2.23 8.43 22.94
CA PRO A 92 2.14 7.64 21.73
C PRO A 92 2.02 8.57 20.53
N PHE A 93 2.98 8.51 19.61
CA PHE A 93 2.89 9.23 18.33
C PHE A 93 2.55 8.27 17.20
N GLN A 94 1.42 8.51 16.55
CA GLN A 94 0.96 7.75 15.38
C GLN A 94 1.34 8.52 14.12
N LEU A 95 2.38 8.07 13.41
CA LEU A 95 2.84 8.70 12.18
C LEU A 95 1.97 8.31 10.98
N GLY A 96 1.33 7.12 11.02
CA GLY A 96 0.19 6.72 10.18
C GLY A 96 0.27 7.14 8.71
N ARG A 97 1.27 6.68 7.96
CA ARG A 97 1.41 6.97 6.53
C ARG A 97 0.95 5.79 5.69
N SER A 98 0.38 6.10 4.54
CA SER A 98 0.05 5.09 3.53
C SER A 98 1.25 4.85 2.63
N VAL A 99 1.50 3.59 2.30
CA VAL A 99 2.46 3.15 1.29
C VAL A 99 1.66 2.66 0.10
N GLN A 100 2.08 3.05 -1.10
CA GLN A 100 1.55 2.55 -2.36
C GLN A 100 2.68 1.98 -3.20
N LEU A 101 2.54 0.73 -3.64
CA LEU A 101 3.33 0.15 -4.74
C LEU A 101 2.53 0.30 -6.05
N VAL A 102 3.12 1.02 -6.99
CA VAL A 102 2.58 1.26 -8.33
C VAL A 102 3.02 0.13 -9.26
N ASN A 103 2.09 -0.36 -10.09
CA ASN A 103 2.35 -1.41 -11.07
C ASN A 103 3.00 -2.69 -10.45
N PRO A 104 2.42 -3.24 -9.35
CA PRO A 104 2.93 -4.44 -8.69
C PRO A 104 3.00 -5.67 -9.60
N GLN A 105 2.17 -5.73 -10.66
CA GLN A 105 2.20 -6.80 -11.66
C GLN A 105 3.53 -6.89 -12.43
N THR A 106 4.40 -5.88 -12.37
CA THR A 106 5.76 -5.98 -12.91
C THR A 106 6.68 -6.86 -12.07
N PHE A 107 6.35 -7.04 -10.78
CA PHE A 107 7.23 -7.68 -9.79
C PHE A 107 6.61 -8.92 -9.12
N ASP A 108 5.29 -9.12 -9.23
CA ASP A 108 4.58 -10.25 -8.61
C ASP A 108 3.70 -11.00 -9.62
N ASP A 109 4.07 -12.26 -9.91
CA ASP A 109 3.38 -13.13 -10.86
C ASP A 109 1.91 -13.37 -10.51
N ARG A 110 1.53 -13.34 -9.23
CA ARG A 110 0.14 -13.55 -8.82
C ARG A 110 -0.72 -12.35 -9.18
N VAL A 111 -0.18 -11.15 -9.01
CA VAL A 111 -0.86 -9.91 -9.42
C VAL A 111 -0.87 -9.80 -10.94
N TRP A 112 0.23 -10.17 -11.60
CA TRP A 112 0.29 -10.26 -13.07
C TRP A 112 -0.77 -11.18 -13.64
N TYR A 113 -0.82 -12.43 -13.19
CA TYR A 113 -1.81 -13.40 -13.65
C TYR A 113 -3.24 -12.92 -13.39
N PHE A 114 -3.49 -12.31 -12.23
CA PHE A 114 -4.80 -11.75 -11.93
C PHE A 114 -5.20 -10.61 -12.88
N CYS A 115 -4.28 -9.69 -13.17
CA CYS A 115 -4.52 -8.61 -14.15
C CYS A 115 -4.70 -9.16 -15.57
N GLU A 116 -3.95 -10.19 -15.96
CA GLU A 116 -4.02 -10.81 -17.29
C GLU A 116 -5.39 -11.44 -17.56
N VAL A 117 -5.89 -12.27 -16.64
CA VAL A 117 -7.23 -12.87 -16.73
C VAL A 117 -8.32 -11.80 -16.82
N LEU A 118 -8.21 -10.73 -16.03
CA LEU A 118 -9.17 -9.63 -16.07
C LEU A 118 -9.07 -8.83 -17.38
N GLN A 119 -7.86 -8.63 -17.91
CA GLN A 119 -7.64 -7.94 -19.17
C GLN A 119 -8.29 -8.70 -20.33
N GLU A 120 -8.22 -10.04 -20.35
CA GLU A 120 -8.94 -10.85 -21.34
C GLU A 120 -10.45 -10.65 -21.22
N MET A 121 -11.00 -10.71 -20.00
CA MET A 121 -12.43 -10.54 -19.76
C MET A 121 -12.95 -9.14 -20.15
N PHE A 122 -12.17 -8.08 -19.86
CA PHE A 122 -12.59 -6.70 -20.13
C PHE A 122 -12.22 -6.20 -21.53
N GLY A 123 -11.29 -6.87 -22.23
CA GLY A 123 -10.80 -6.41 -23.54
C GLY A 123 -10.06 -5.07 -23.49
N CYS A 124 -9.53 -4.69 -22.32
CA CYS A 124 -8.81 -3.44 -22.12
C CYS A 124 -7.66 -3.61 -21.11
N PHE A 125 -6.75 -2.65 -21.07
CA PHE A 125 -5.62 -2.69 -20.13
C PHE A 125 -6.12 -2.72 -18.67
N VAL A 126 -5.60 -3.68 -17.89
CA VAL A 126 -5.87 -3.80 -16.45
C VAL A 126 -4.55 -3.67 -15.69
N GLY A 127 -4.52 -2.74 -14.74
CA GLY A 127 -3.39 -2.56 -13.84
C GLY A 127 -3.84 -2.45 -12.38
N ALA A 128 -2.87 -2.41 -11.46
CA ALA A 128 -3.13 -2.36 -10.03
C ALA A 128 -2.20 -1.35 -9.31
N ASN A 129 -2.60 -1.00 -8.09
CA ASN A 129 -1.75 -0.43 -7.06
C ASN A 129 -2.05 -1.18 -5.76
N THR A 130 -1.03 -1.54 -4.98
CA THR A 130 -1.16 -2.25 -3.70
C THR A 130 -0.68 -1.43 -2.53
#